data_AF-A0A024GXU6-F1
#
_entry.id   AF-A0A024GXU6-F1
#
_cell.length_a   1.000
_cell.length_b   1.000
_cell.length_c   1.000
_cell.angle_alpha   90.00
_cell.angle_beta   90.00
_cell.angle_gamma   90.00
#
_symmetry.space_group_name_H-M   'P 1'
#
loop_
_entity.id
_entity.type
_entity.pdbx_description
1 polymer ?
#
loop_
_entity_poly.entity_id
_entity_poly.type
_entity_poly.pdbx_seq_one_letter_code
_entity_poly.pdbx_strand_id
1 'polypeptide(L)'
;MANTEAQSTEANAEGTKPEGSSNPWGDDFDADKAWRLVQNLRAENSDLKSENSKLKTERQDRENEGMSELQKLQDRLNELEKAAKDKDRDLALQKVLRKHPELEDIADLLTGDTEDELMAKAERLAKLGKKSDGEGDEQKPGPTELPGMPKPNLTPGHGGDDTEPFDPVAIAKAARR
;
A
#
# COMPACT_ATOMS: atom_id res chain seq x y z
N MET A 1 28.88 -24.54 -39.38
CA MET A 1 28.13 -24.77 -40.63
C MET A 1 27.80 -23.39 -41.18
N ALA A 2 28.62 -22.87 -42.08
CA ALA A 2 28.47 -22.96 -43.54
C ALA A 2 27.73 -21.72 -44.10
N ASN A 3 28.48 -20.88 -44.81
CA ASN A 3 28.04 -19.78 -45.68
C ASN A 3 27.02 -20.24 -46.71
N THR A 4 26.12 -19.34 -47.14
CA THR A 4 25.71 -19.08 -48.55
C THR A 4 24.80 -17.83 -48.48
N GLU A 5 25.28 -16.62 -48.75
CA GLU A 5 25.33 -15.94 -50.07
C GLU A 5 23.99 -15.77 -50.81
N ALA A 6 23.87 -14.57 -51.41
CA ALA A 6 22.89 -14.12 -52.40
C ALA A 6 21.47 -13.83 -51.83
N GLN A 7 20.79 -12.74 -52.18
CA GLN A 7 20.95 -11.88 -53.34
C GLN A 7 20.18 -10.58 -53.07
N SER A 8 20.86 -9.46 -53.24
CA SER A 8 20.22 -8.22 -53.65
C SER A 8 19.47 -8.49 -54.95
N THR A 9 18.16 -8.35 -54.95
CA THR A 9 17.36 -8.17 -56.17
C THR A 9 16.54 -6.89 -56.01
N GLU A 10 17.20 -5.78 -56.31
CA GLU A 10 16.57 -4.67 -57.00
C GLU A 10 15.98 -5.22 -58.30
N ALA A 11 14.77 -5.77 -58.21
CA ALA A 11 13.93 -5.98 -59.37
C ALA A 11 13.20 -4.66 -59.61
N ASN A 12 13.83 -3.83 -60.45
CA ASN A 12 13.18 -2.82 -61.26
C ASN A 12 11.93 -3.45 -61.89
N ALA A 13 10.78 -3.25 -61.24
CA ALA A 13 9.48 -3.64 -61.76
C ALA A 13 9.05 -2.59 -62.79
N GLU A 14 9.77 -2.53 -63.91
CA GLU A 14 9.18 -2.13 -65.19
C GLU A 14 8.18 -3.21 -65.59
N GLY A 15 7.04 -3.18 -64.90
CA GLY A 15 5.86 -3.94 -65.24
C GLY A 15 5.41 -3.50 -66.62
N THR A 16 5.65 -4.37 -67.60
CA THR A 16 5.02 -4.30 -68.91
C THR A 16 3.51 -4.23 -68.67
N LYS A 17 2.92 -3.05 -68.91
CA LYS A 17 1.48 -2.82 -68.76
C LYS A 17 0.79 -3.76 -69.76
N PRO A 18 -0.03 -4.73 -69.32
CA PRO A 18 -0.78 -5.55 -70.26
C PRO A 18 -1.66 -4.63 -71.11
N GLU A 19 -1.44 -4.65 -72.43
CA GLU A 19 -2.27 -3.95 -73.41
C GLU A 19 -3.71 -4.48 -73.26
N GLY A 20 -4.55 -3.71 -72.58
CA GLY A 20 -5.93 -4.08 -72.26
C GLY A 20 -6.33 -3.91 -70.79
N SER A 21 -5.40 -3.70 -69.85
CA SER A 21 -5.76 -3.32 -68.49
C SER A 21 -6.01 -1.81 -68.45
N SER A 22 -7.28 -1.42 -68.52
CA SER A 22 -7.67 -0.16 -67.88
C SER A 22 -7.21 -0.23 -66.44
N ASN A 23 -6.67 0.86 -65.91
CA ASN A 23 -6.34 0.90 -64.50
C ASN A 23 -7.62 0.60 -63.70
N PRO A 24 -7.56 0.00 -62.49
CA PRO A 24 -8.77 -0.36 -61.73
C PRO A 24 -9.63 0.85 -61.34
N TRP A 25 -9.12 2.07 -61.53
CA TRP A 25 -9.80 3.34 -61.34
C TRP A 25 -10.38 3.96 -62.64
N GLY A 26 -10.28 3.27 -63.78
CA GLY A 26 -10.78 3.75 -65.09
C GLY A 26 -9.98 4.93 -65.66
N ASP A 27 -10.53 5.54 -66.72
CA ASP A 27 -9.96 6.72 -67.39
C ASP A 27 -10.34 8.05 -66.69
N ASP A 28 -11.24 8.01 -65.70
CA ASP A 28 -11.77 9.19 -64.99
C ASP A 28 -10.91 9.65 -63.79
N PHE A 29 -9.69 9.13 -63.63
CA PHE A 29 -8.84 9.47 -62.50
C PHE A 29 -8.25 10.89 -62.61
N ASP A 30 -8.61 11.72 -61.64
CA ASP A 30 -8.15 13.10 -61.51
C ASP A 30 -7.09 13.20 -60.40
N ALA A 31 -5.82 13.30 -60.80
CA ALA A 31 -4.68 13.31 -59.89
C ALA A 31 -4.70 14.53 -58.95
N ASP A 32 -5.18 15.69 -59.41
CA ASP A 32 -5.22 16.91 -58.60
C ASP A 32 -6.29 16.79 -57.51
N LYS A 33 -7.46 16.22 -57.83
CA LYS A 33 -8.50 15.93 -56.83
C LYS A 33 -8.03 14.90 -55.80
N ALA A 34 -7.36 13.83 -56.25
CA ALA A 34 -6.82 12.81 -55.36
C ALA A 34 -5.75 13.40 -54.41
N TRP A 35 -4.86 14.25 -54.93
CA TRP A 35 -3.85 14.91 -54.12
C TRP A 35 -4.47 15.86 -53.08
N ARG A 36 -5.45 16.67 -53.47
CA ARG A 36 -6.19 17.54 -52.54
C ARG A 36 -6.90 16.74 -51.45
N LEU A 37 -7.50 15.60 -51.78
CA LEU A 37 -8.09 14.70 -50.80
C LEU A 37 -7.05 14.19 -49.81
N VAL A 38 -5.88 13.75 -50.29
CA VAL A 38 -4.79 13.29 -49.41
C VAL A 38 -4.29 14.40 -48.49
N GLN A 39 -4.19 15.63 -48.97
CA GLN A 39 -3.82 16.79 -48.13
C GLN A 39 -4.86 17.05 -47.04
N ASN A 40 -6.15 17.03 -47.38
CA ASN A 40 -7.23 17.18 -46.41
C ASN A 40 -7.20 16.06 -45.36
N LEU A 41 -7.09 14.80 -45.79
CA LEU A 41 -7.02 13.66 -44.87
C LEU A 41 -5.78 13.71 -43.96
N ARG A 42 -4.66 14.24 -44.43
CA ARG A 42 -3.46 14.45 -43.59
C ARG A 42 -3.70 15.53 -42.54
N ALA A 43 -4.35 16.63 -42.93
CA ALA A 43 -4.72 17.69 -42.00
C ALA A 43 -5.70 17.16 -40.94
N GLU A 44 -6.79 16.52 -41.36
CA GLU A 44 -7.79 15.91 -40.46
C GLU A 44 -7.15 14.87 -39.52
N ASN A 45 -6.26 14.02 -40.02
CA ASN A 45 -5.57 13.03 -39.17
C ASN A 45 -4.64 13.69 -38.15
N SER A 46 -3.94 14.76 -38.54
CA SER A 46 -3.12 15.56 -37.63
C SER A 46 -3.97 16.23 -36.54
N ASP A 47 -5.10 16.82 -36.93
CA ASP A 47 -6.02 17.49 -36.01
C ASP A 47 -6.64 16.48 -35.02
N LEU A 48 -7.15 15.34 -35.52
CA LEU A 48 -7.68 14.28 -34.67
C LEU A 48 -6.65 13.71 -33.70
N LYS A 49 -5.39 13.57 -34.12
CA LYS A 49 -4.30 13.15 -33.22
C LYS A 49 -4.05 14.19 -32.13
N SER A 50 -4.04 15.47 -32.48
CA SER A 50 -3.90 16.57 -31.52
C SER A 50 -5.05 16.57 -30.52
N GLU A 51 -6.30 16.50 -30.98
CA GLU A 51 -7.48 16.44 -30.13
C GLU A 51 -7.49 15.21 -29.21
N ASN A 52 -7.16 14.03 -29.74
CA ASN A 52 -7.09 12.81 -28.95
C ASN A 52 -6.00 12.90 -27.87
N SER A 53 -4.84 13.47 -28.20
CA SER A 53 -3.78 13.70 -27.22
C SER A 53 -4.23 14.65 -26.09
N LYS A 54 -4.93 15.74 -26.42
CA LYS A 54 -5.49 16.68 -25.45
C LYS A 54 -6.54 16.02 -24.56
N LEU A 55 -7.50 15.32 -25.14
CA LEU A 55 -8.54 14.60 -24.40
C LEU A 55 -7.96 13.53 -23.47
N LYS A 56 -6.89 12.86 -23.89
CA LYS A 56 -6.19 11.89 -23.05
C LYS A 56 -5.54 12.57 -21.85
N THR A 57 -4.86 13.70 -22.06
CA THR A 57 -4.27 14.49 -20.98
C THR A 57 -5.34 15.00 -20.02
N GLU A 58 -6.42 15.61 -20.52
CA GLU A 58 -7.51 16.10 -19.68
C GLU A 58 -8.18 14.98 -18.85
N ARG A 59 -8.33 13.79 -19.42
CA ARG A 59 -8.83 12.61 -18.68
C ARG A 59 -7.89 12.21 -17.56
N GLN A 60 -6.60 12.13 -17.86
CA GLN A 60 -5.60 11.78 -16.86
C GLN A 60 -5.53 12.83 -15.73
N ASP A 61 -5.63 14.12 -16.07
CA ASP A 61 -5.62 15.19 -15.08
C ASP A 61 -6.86 15.12 -14.18
N ARG A 62 -8.07 14.92 -14.75
CA ARG A 62 -9.29 14.73 -13.95
C ARG A 62 -9.26 13.48 -13.08
N GLU A 63 -8.70 12.38 -13.58
CA GLU A 63 -8.54 11.15 -12.80
C GLU A 63 -7.57 11.39 -11.63
N ASN A 64 -6.45 12.08 -11.85
CA ASN A 64 -5.49 12.42 -10.80
C ASN A 64 -6.10 13.37 -9.75
N GLU A 65 -6.83 14.39 -10.19
CA GLU A 65 -7.56 15.31 -9.31
C GLU A 65 -8.60 14.56 -8.48
N GLY A 66 -9.42 13.72 -9.12
CA GLY A 66 -10.43 12.90 -8.45
C GLY A 66 -9.83 11.93 -7.44
N MET A 67 -8.70 11.29 -7.76
CA MET A 67 -7.98 10.43 -6.82
C MET A 67 -7.41 11.24 -5.64
N SER A 68 -6.89 12.44 -5.89
CA SER A 68 -6.42 13.35 -4.83
C SER A 68 -7.57 13.79 -3.92
N GLU A 69 -8.74 14.09 -4.46
CA GLU A 69 -9.92 14.46 -3.66
C GLU A 69 -10.46 13.28 -2.86
N LEU A 70 -10.57 12.10 -3.47
CA LEU A 70 -10.96 10.88 -2.76
C LEU A 70 -10.01 10.55 -1.62
N GLN A 71 -8.70 10.66 -1.84
CA GLN A 71 -7.69 10.45 -0.80
C GLN A 71 -7.89 11.44 0.36
N LYS A 72 -8.06 12.74 0.06
CA LYS A 72 -8.33 13.76 1.10
C LYS A 72 -9.60 13.48 1.88
N LEU A 73 -10.67 13.03 1.22
CA LEU A 73 -11.92 12.66 1.88
C LEU A 73 -11.75 11.43 2.76
N GLN A 74 -10.99 10.43 2.30
CA GLN A 74 -10.70 9.23 3.08
C GLN A 74 -9.85 9.54 4.31
N ASP A 75 -8.83 10.39 4.17
CA ASP A 75 -8.01 10.85 5.30
C ASP A 75 -8.86 11.60 6.33
N ARG A 76 -9.75 12.50 5.85
CA ARG A 76 -10.68 13.22 6.73
C ARG A 76 -11.68 12.30 7.43
N LEU A 77 -12.19 11.28 6.75
CA LEU A 77 -13.05 10.27 7.37
C LEU A 77 -12.31 9.51 8.46
N ASN A 78 -11.09 9.05 8.17
CA ASN A 78 -10.25 8.35 9.15
C ASN A 78 -9.94 9.23 10.37
N GLU A 79 -9.68 10.51 10.18
CA GLU A 79 -9.48 11.47 11.29
C GLU A 79 -10.74 11.64 12.13
N LEU A 80 -11.90 11.81 11.49
CA LEU A 80 -13.18 11.94 12.20
C LEU A 80 -13.56 10.67 12.94
N GLU A 81 -13.33 9.49 12.36
CA GLU A 81 -13.56 8.21 13.02
C GLU A 81 -12.66 8.03 14.25
N LYS A 82 -11.38 8.40 14.17
CA LYS A 82 -10.47 8.39 15.32
C LYS A 82 -10.97 9.33 16.42
N ALA A 83 -11.28 10.58 16.06
CA ALA A 83 -11.78 11.57 17.01
C ALA A 83 -13.11 11.14 17.65
N ALA A 84 -13.98 10.44 16.92
CA ALA A 84 -15.22 9.87 17.47
C ALA A 84 -14.92 8.76 18.48
N LYS A 85 -14.04 7.80 18.14
CA LYS A 85 -13.62 6.71 19.02
C LYS A 85 -12.97 7.23 20.31
N ASP A 86 -12.12 8.24 20.21
CA ASP A 86 -11.48 8.86 21.39
C ASP A 86 -12.53 9.48 22.33
N LYS A 87 -13.51 10.19 21.78
CA LYS A 87 -14.61 10.77 22.58
C LYS A 87 -15.53 9.72 23.20
N ASP A 88 -15.84 8.66 22.46
CA ASP A 88 -16.66 7.55 22.97
C ASP A 88 -15.93 6.85 24.13
N ARG A 89 -14.61 6.66 23.99
CA ARG A 89 -13.76 6.13 25.05
C ARG A 89 -13.71 7.06 26.27
N ASP A 90 -13.53 8.36 26.08
CA ASP A 90 -13.52 9.35 27.17
C ASP A 90 -14.84 9.35 27.96
N LEU A 91 -15.97 9.29 27.24
CA LEU A 91 -17.29 9.17 27.87
C LEU A 91 -17.43 7.85 28.63
N ALA A 92 -16.95 6.74 28.09
CA ALA A 92 -16.96 5.45 28.76
C ALA A 92 -16.09 5.48 30.04
N LEU A 93 -14.90 6.08 29.96
CA LEU A 93 -13.99 6.26 31.11
C LEU A 93 -14.65 7.11 32.20
N GLN A 94 -15.28 8.24 31.85
CA GLN A 94 -16.01 9.07 32.82
C GLN A 94 -17.16 8.32 33.49
N LYS A 95 -17.91 7.49 32.75
CA LYS A 95 -18.96 6.64 33.34
C LYS A 95 -18.40 5.62 34.32
N VAL A 96 -17.24 5.04 34.00
CA VAL A 96 -16.55 4.07 34.87
C VAL A 96 -16.02 4.75 36.12
N LEU A 97 -15.33 5.88 36.01
CA LEU A 97 -14.84 6.66 37.15
C LEU A 97 -15.98 7.13 38.07
N ARG A 98 -17.15 7.48 37.52
CA ARG A 98 -18.33 7.79 38.34
C ARG A 98 -18.82 6.59 39.17
N LYS A 99 -18.63 5.36 38.69
CA LYS A 99 -18.96 4.12 39.43
C LYS A 99 -17.85 3.73 40.41
N HIS A 100 -16.61 4.10 40.12
CA HIS A 100 -15.40 3.78 40.89
C HIS A 100 -14.57 5.05 41.15
N PRO A 101 -15.02 5.96 42.03
CA PRO A 101 -14.30 7.19 42.34
C PRO A 101 -12.91 6.93 42.93
N GLU A 102 -12.69 5.77 43.55
CA GLU A 102 -11.39 5.35 44.08
C GLU A 102 -10.30 5.14 43.01
N LEU A 103 -10.67 5.12 41.72
CA LEU A 103 -9.74 4.91 40.61
C LEU A 103 -9.36 6.21 39.88
N GLU A 104 -9.81 7.38 40.33
CA GLU A 104 -9.55 8.66 39.67
C GLU A 104 -8.04 8.95 39.57
N ASP A 105 -7.29 8.68 40.64
CA ASP A 105 -5.82 8.87 40.69
C ASP A 105 -5.05 7.89 39.79
N ILE A 106 -5.69 6.80 39.38
CA ILE A 106 -5.10 5.75 38.51
C ILE A 106 -5.88 5.55 37.21
N ALA A 107 -6.62 6.58 36.78
CA ALA A 107 -7.41 6.54 35.55
C ALA A 107 -6.56 6.21 34.31
N ASP A 108 -5.28 6.61 34.29
CA ASP A 108 -4.34 6.31 33.22
C ASP A 108 -4.08 4.79 33.03
N LEU A 109 -4.30 3.98 34.08
CA LEU A 109 -4.17 2.51 34.01
C LEU A 109 -5.41 1.83 33.42
N LEU A 110 -6.53 2.55 33.27
CA LEU A 110 -7.75 2.05 32.63
C LEU A 110 -7.59 2.05 31.10
N THR A 111 -7.00 0.96 30.61
CA THR A 111 -6.82 0.72 29.18
C THR A 111 -8.00 -0.02 28.59
N GLY A 112 -8.61 0.46 27.52
CA GLY A 112 -9.72 -0.24 26.85
C GLY A 112 -10.53 0.73 25.99
N ASP A 113 -11.14 0.20 24.94
CA ASP A 113 -11.85 1.05 23.96
C ASP A 113 -13.37 1.01 24.16
N THR A 114 -13.87 0.10 24.99
CA THR A 114 -15.29 -0.08 25.29
C THR A 114 -15.59 0.07 26.78
N GLU A 115 -16.84 0.45 27.09
CA GLU A 115 -17.30 0.62 28.49
C GLU A 115 -17.15 -0.68 29.30
N ASP A 116 -17.43 -1.84 28.68
CA ASP A 116 -17.36 -3.14 29.35
C ASP A 116 -15.91 -3.54 29.70
N GLU A 117 -14.96 -3.29 28.81
CA GLU A 117 -13.54 -3.55 29.06
C GLU A 117 -12.98 -2.63 30.15
N LEU A 118 -13.35 -1.35 30.11
CA LEU A 118 -12.96 -0.36 31.12
C LEU A 118 -13.55 -0.72 32.48
N MET A 119 -14.81 -1.14 32.56
CA MET A 119 -15.41 -1.62 33.80
C MET A 119 -14.74 -2.89 34.32
N ALA A 120 -14.50 -3.89 33.48
CA ALA A 120 -13.85 -5.13 33.90
C ALA A 120 -12.45 -4.89 34.48
N LYS A 121 -11.70 -3.94 33.92
CA LYS A 121 -10.39 -3.54 34.45
C LYS A 121 -10.50 -2.68 35.71
N ALA A 122 -11.46 -1.77 35.76
CA ALA A 122 -11.76 -0.99 36.96
C ALA A 122 -12.08 -1.90 38.15
N GLU A 123 -12.95 -2.91 37.96
CA GLU A 123 -13.25 -3.88 39.00
C GLU A 123 -12.02 -4.68 39.46
N ARG A 124 -11.13 -5.05 38.53
CA ARG A 124 -9.88 -5.75 38.88
C ARG A 124 -8.95 -4.86 39.70
N LEU A 125 -8.81 -3.60 39.32
CA LEU A 125 -7.99 -2.61 40.03
C LEU A 125 -8.58 -2.29 41.41
N ALA A 126 -9.89 -2.08 41.51
CA ALA A 126 -10.57 -1.83 42.78
C ALA A 126 -10.44 -3.03 43.75
N LYS A 127 -10.48 -4.27 43.24
CA LYS A 127 -10.23 -5.49 44.04
C LYS A 127 -8.77 -5.59 44.51
N LEU A 128 -7.82 -5.08 43.73
CA LEU A 128 -6.39 -5.11 44.07
C LEU A 128 -6.03 -4.02 45.08
N GLY A 129 -6.52 -2.78 44.90
CA GLY A 129 -6.34 -1.69 45.85
C GLY A 129 -6.88 -2.00 47.24
N LYS A 130 -8.06 -2.64 47.31
CA LYS A 130 -8.63 -3.11 48.59
C LYS A 130 -7.81 -4.20 49.29
N LYS A 131 -6.96 -4.94 48.56
CA LYS A 131 -6.03 -5.90 49.16
C LYS A 131 -4.75 -5.24 49.67
N SER A 132 -4.32 -4.12 49.10
CA SER A 132 -3.11 -3.41 49.55
C SER A 132 -3.32 -2.51 50.76
N ASP A 133 -4.55 -2.06 51.02
CA ASP A 133 -4.86 -1.20 52.18
C ASP A 133 -5.11 -2.00 53.49
N GLY A 134 -4.94 -3.33 53.45
CA GLY A 134 -5.30 -4.25 54.55
C GLY A 134 -4.16 -5.03 55.20
N GLU A 135 -2.92 -4.96 54.70
CA GLU A 135 -1.78 -5.67 55.29
C GLU A 135 -0.58 -4.72 55.45
N GLY A 136 -0.71 -3.82 56.43
CA GLY A 136 0.46 -3.39 57.19
C GLY A 136 0.93 -4.58 58.01
N ASP A 137 1.77 -5.42 57.41
CA ASP A 137 2.39 -6.56 58.08
C ASP A 137 3.47 -6.02 59.04
N GLU A 138 3.09 -5.84 60.30
CA GLU A 138 4.02 -5.79 61.43
C GLU A 138 4.72 -7.14 61.55
N GLN A 139 5.76 -7.37 60.75
CA GLN A 139 6.66 -8.48 60.98
C GLN A 139 8.11 -8.03 60.89
N LYS A 140 8.70 -7.77 62.05
CA LYS A 140 10.17 -7.79 62.20
C LYS A 140 10.66 -9.16 61.72
N PRO A 141 11.56 -9.26 60.73
CA PRO A 141 12.30 -10.48 60.50
C PRO A 141 13.63 -10.40 61.26
N GLY A 142 13.76 -11.20 62.31
CA GLY A 142 15.06 -11.81 62.63
C GLY A 142 15.51 -12.72 61.46
N PRO A 143 16.81 -13.07 61.37
CA PRO A 143 17.44 -13.41 60.10
C PRO A 143 16.96 -14.76 59.58
N THR A 144 16.15 -14.74 58.51
CA THR A 144 15.79 -15.93 57.75
C THR A 144 16.51 -15.84 56.41
N GLU A 145 17.45 -16.77 56.20
CA GLU A 145 18.29 -16.88 55.00
C GLU A 145 17.42 -16.90 53.73
N LEU A 146 17.73 -16.00 52.80
CA LEU A 146 17.07 -15.94 51.50
C LEU A 146 17.31 -17.27 50.74
N PRO A 147 16.26 -17.91 50.18
CA PRO A 147 16.43 -19.07 49.33
C PRO A 147 17.30 -18.68 48.13
N GLY A 148 18.40 -19.43 47.96
CA GLY A 148 19.49 -19.11 47.05
C GLY A 148 19.03 -18.73 45.66
N MET A 149 19.59 -17.64 45.14
CA MET A 149 19.42 -17.23 43.75
C MET A 149 19.74 -18.43 42.82
N PRO A 150 18.88 -18.77 41.84
CA PRO A 150 19.21 -19.80 40.88
C PRO A 150 20.48 -19.37 40.12
N LYS A 151 21.53 -20.18 40.20
CA LYS A 151 22.76 -19.93 39.45
C LYS A 151 22.41 -19.95 37.96
N PRO A 152 22.69 -18.89 37.18
CA PRO A 152 22.46 -18.91 35.74
C PRO A 152 23.40 -19.95 35.12
N ASN A 153 22.82 -21.03 34.60
CA ASN A 153 23.55 -22.08 33.89
C ASN A 153 23.73 -21.67 32.41
N LEU A 154 24.31 -20.49 32.20
CA LEU A 154 24.65 -20.00 30.87
C LEU A 154 26.03 -20.55 30.49
N THR A 155 26.06 -21.51 29.59
CA THR A 155 27.27 -21.85 28.85
C THR A 155 27.59 -20.66 27.92
N PRO A 156 28.82 -20.11 27.93
CA PRO A 156 29.22 -19.13 26.94
C PRO A 156 29.09 -19.74 25.54
N GLY A 157 28.21 -19.20 24.70
CA GLY A 157 28.02 -19.66 23.32
C GLY A 157 26.63 -20.12 22.92
N HIS A 158 25.57 -19.81 23.67
CA HIS A 158 24.17 -19.95 23.21
C HIS A 158 23.51 -18.58 23.01
N GLY A 159 24.17 -17.72 22.23
CA GLY A 159 23.49 -16.68 21.46
C GLY A 159 23.21 -17.28 20.09
N GLY A 160 21.94 -17.43 19.74
CA GLY A 160 21.54 -18.03 18.47
C GLY A 160 22.07 -17.21 17.30
N ASP A 161 23.00 -17.80 16.57
CA ASP A 161 23.23 -17.49 15.17
C ASP A 161 23.28 -18.83 14.46
N ASP A 162 22.20 -19.17 13.75
CA ASP A 162 22.33 -20.04 12.60
C ASP A 162 23.18 -19.28 11.58
N THR A 163 24.49 -19.37 11.71
CA THR A 163 25.45 -18.90 10.72
C THR A 163 25.41 -19.84 9.52
N GLU A 164 24.29 -19.87 8.78
CA GLU A 164 24.41 -20.26 7.38
C GLU A 164 25.24 -19.19 6.67
N PRO A 165 26.39 -19.55 6.07
CA PRO A 165 27.19 -18.59 5.33
C PRO A 165 26.33 -17.97 4.24
N PHE A 166 26.29 -16.64 4.20
CA PHE A 166 25.57 -15.92 3.15
C PHE A 166 26.11 -16.31 1.76
N ASP A 167 25.34 -17.11 1.02
CA ASP A 167 25.63 -17.47 -0.36
C ASP A 167 24.79 -16.61 -1.32
N PRO A 168 25.38 -15.58 -1.94
CA PRO A 168 24.65 -14.70 -2.84
C PRO A 168 24.15 -15.42 -4.11
N VAL A 169 24.78 -16.54 -4.51
CA VAL A 169 24.41 -17.27 -5.74
C VAL A 169 23.14 -18.08 -5.51
N ALA A 170 22.98 -18.71 -4.35
CA ALA A 170 21.78 -19.45 -3.99
C ALA A 170 20.54 -18.53 -3.91
N ILE A 171 20.71 -17.34 -3.29
CA ILE A 171 19.64 -16.34 -3.13
C ILE A 171 19.20 -15.80 -4.50
N ALA A 172 20.16 -15.47 -5.39
CA ALA A 172 19.85 -14.98 -6.73
C ALA A 172 19.10 -16.00 -7.60
N LYS A 173 19.35 -17.30 -7.40
CA LYS A 173 18.64 -18.38 -8.09
C LYS A 173 17.20 -18.57 -7.58
N ALA A 174 16.98 -18.39 -6.28
CA ALA A 174 15.66 -18.46 -5.66
C ALA A 174 14.75 -17.29 -6.11
N ALA A 175 15.31 -16.08 -6.25
CA ALA A 175 14.56 -14.90 -6.66
C ALA A 175 14.13 -14.86 -8.14
N ARG A 176 14.64 -15.80 -8.96
CA ARG A 176 14.33 -15.92 -10.40
C ARG A 176 13.29 -16.99 -10.75
N ARG A 177 12.70 -17.65 -9.76
CA ARG A 177 11.57 -18.57 -9.96
C ARG A 177 10.25 -17.82 -10.04
#